data_AF-A0A7S0L138-F1
#
_entry.id   AF-A0A7S0L138-F1
#
_cell.length_a   1.000
_cell.length_b   1.000
_cell.length_c   1.000
_cell.angle_alpha   90.00
_cell.angle_beta   90.00
_cell.angle_gamma   90.00
#
_symmetry.space_group_name_H-M   'P 1'
#
loop_
_entity.id
_entity.type
_entity.pdbx_description
1 polymer ?
#
loop_
_entity_poly.entity_id
_entity_poly.type
_entity_poly.pdbx_seq_one_letter_code
_entity_poly.pdbx_strand_id
1 'polypeptide(L)'
;IFCNHSLSCSLNGCYVDGEGCQCHKPWSGDSCSVLITTPSPPSAKSLFPSPERKNSWSGPVCQDDADGRFRMYLPIYAKGNLAKSSALYHGVAEQVAGPYNWTDLGVNHGPNPGLVKYFDPQTGQAQHALFAGGHIWLEDKLEGGHFKNSIGDYPHINFSPLFHNGSFYGVFQATTFVYRNEDIRNRSGWEQHGSIVAPHQGQFKRKSLEDPHLWVDEYNFFHIIAHAFHKRERHNCSNSLVSAHLFSVDGRQWHRSSEAPYGHEIQYDDGTSQIYSTLERPYVVLDKRKRPTHIILAASLEHGDQGCAHTESCAKNDRFCSCVNCKWIGLAGTVVLSLDTS
;
A
#
# COMPACT_ATOMS: atom_id res chain seq x y z
N ILE A 1 15.72 23.55 -10.03
CA ILE A 1 16.68 23.63 -8.91
C ILE A 1 17.50 22.35 -8.96
N PHE A 2 18.83 22.42 -9.12
CA PHE A 2 19.69 21.24 -9.03
C PHE A 2 19.89 20.92 -7.54
N CYS A 3 19.46 19.74 -7.10
CA CYS A 3 19.43 19.39 -5.68
C CYS A 3 20.57 18.45 -5.36
N ASN A 4 21.64 18.98 -4.75
CA ASN A 4 22.83 18.18 -4.41
C ASN A 4 22.62 17.24 -3.20
N HIS A 5 21.54 17.42 -2.43
CA HIS A 5 21.32 16.72 -1.15
C HIS A 5 19.88 16.22 -0.97
N SER A 6 19.29 15.63 -2.01
CA SER A 6 17.94 15.06 -1.93
C SER A 6 17.80 13.97 -0.85
N LEU A 7 18.91 13.27 -0.51
CA LEU A 7 18.91 12.19 0.48
C LEU A 7 18.56 12.67 1.90
N SER A 8 18.96 13.89 2.28
CA SER A 8 18.60 14.49 3.58
C SER A 8 17.11 14.82 3.68
N CYS A 9 16.46 14.97 2.53
CA CYS A 9 15.04 15.28 2.40
C CYS A 9 14.24 14.06 1.90
N SER A 10 14.67 12.85 2.29
CA SER A 10 14.01 11.58 1.98
C SER A 10 13.70 11.33 0.50
N LEU A 11 14.50 11.93 -0.39
CA LEU A 11 14.30 11.96 -1.84
C LEU A 11 12.98 12.62 -2.29
N ASN A 12 12.30 13.33 -1.40
CA ASN A 12 11.02 13.98 -1.60
C ASN A 12 11.12 15.51 -1.59
N GLY A 13 12.32 16.04 -1.81
CA GLY A 13 12.58 17.47 -1.77
C GLY A 13 14.05 17.80 -1.97
N CYS A 14 14.37 19.06 -1.74
CA CYS A 14 15.68 19.63 -1.96
C CYS A 14 16.16 20.35 -0.71
N TYR A 15 17.32 19.96 -0.20
CA TYR A 15 17.95 20.70 0.89
C TYR A 15 18.55 22.00 0.36
N VAL A 16 18.20 23.11 0.99
CA VAL A 16 18.72 24.45 0.70
C VAL A 16 19.45 24.95 1.95
N ASP A 17 20.71 25.35 1.79
CA ASP A 17 21.55 25.80 2.90
C ASP A 17 20.92 26.98 3.63
N GLY A 18 20.76 26.86 4.94
CA GLY A 18 20.11 27.86 5.79
C GLY A 18 18.58 27.84 5.80
N GLU A 19 17.95 27.19 4.83
CA GLU A 19 16.48 27.06 4.74
C GLU A 19 15.96 25.65 5.07
N GLY A 20 16.84 24.65 5.06
CA GLY A 20 16.46 23.25 5.32
C GLY A 20 15.82 22.59 4.09
N CYS A 21 15.00 21.57 4.32
CA CYS A 21 14.36 20.83 3.24
C CYS A 21 13.15 21.57 2.63
N GLN A 22 13.22 21.83 1.32
CA GLN A 22 12.13 22.32 0.50
C GLN A 22 11.41 21.13 -0.15
N CYS A 23 10.25 20.76 0.37
CA CYS A 23 9.57 19.53 -0.01
C CYS A 23 8.76 19.65 -1.31
N HIS A 24 8.83 18.59 -2.11
CA HIS A 24 7.94 18.39 -3.24
C HIS A 24 6.59 17.87 -2.75
N LYS A 25 5.50 18.50 -3.15
CA LYS A 25 4.15 18.03 -2.82
C LYS A 25 3.93 16.59 -3.33
N PRO A 26 3.25 15.72 -2.55
CA PRO A 26 2.53 16.01 -1.32
C PRO A 26 3.36 15.85 -0.03
N TRP A 27 4.68 15.96 -0.07
CA TRP A 27 5.53 15.76 1.10
C TRP A 27 5.76 17.04 1.92
N SER A 28 6.04 16.86 3.21
CA SER A 28 6.26 17.91 4.20
C SER A 28 7.10 17.40 5.39
N GLY A 29 7.29 18.28 6.38
CA GLY A 29 8.12 18.05 7.54
C GLY A 29 9.58 18.40 7.27
N ASP A 30 10.38 18.44 8.33
CA ASP A 30 11.78 18.88 8.28
C ASP A 30 12.66 18.03 7.36
N SER A 31 12.22 16.80 7.08
CA SER A 31 12.90 15.82 6.23
C SER A 31 12.13 15.43 4.97
N CYS A 32 11.01 16.12 4.65
CA CYS A 32 10.11 15.76 3.55
C CYS A 32 9.60 14.32 3.61
N SER A 33 9.31 13.84 4.81
CA SER A 33 8.92 12.44 5.05
C SER A 33 7.46 12.25 5.40
N VAL A 34 6.74 13.34 5.67
CA VAL A 34 5.35 13.32 6.12
C VAL A 34 4.45 13.71 4.95
N LEU A 35 3.44 12.92 4.66
CA LEU A 35 2.47 13.24 3.62
C LEU A 35 1.48 14.28 4.13
N ILE A 36 1.28 15.32 3.32
CA ILE A 36 0.22 16.28 3.50
C ILE A 36 -1.06 15.66 2.95
N THR A 37 -2.05 15.52 3.81
CA THR A 37 -3.36 14.98 3.46
C THR A 37 -4.35 16.10 3.23
N THR A 38 -5.32 15.86 2.34
CA THR A 38 -6.52 16.68 2.24
C THR A 38 -7.72 15.89 2.73
N PRO A 39 -8.80 16.57 3.18
CA PRO A 39 -10.04 15.89 3.48
C PRO A 39 -10.48 15.00 2.31
N SER A 40 -10.77 13.73 2.60
CA SER A 40 -11.22 12.76 1.60
C SER A 40 -12.76 12.75 1.53
N PRO A 41 -13.37 12.33 0.41
CA PRO A 41 -14.83 12.25 0.34
C PRO A 41 -15.37 11.21 1.34
N PRO A 42 -16.62 11.28 1.80
CA PRO A 42 -17.13 10.38 2.84
C PRO A 42 -17.24 8.93 2.33
N SER A 43 -17.33 8.74 1.01
CA SER A 43 -17.22 7.43 0.35
C SER A 43 -15.88 6.74 0.60
N ALA A 44 -14.83 7.50 0.95
CA ALA A 44 -13.51 6.97 1.26
C ALA A 44 -13.41 6.32 2.65
N LYS A 45 -14.42 6.49 3.53
CA LYS A 45 -14.49 5.86 4.87
C LYS A 45 -14.54 4.33 4.80
N SER A 46 -15.10 3.80 3.72
CA SER A 46 -15.14 2.38 3.37
C SER A 46 -15.59 2.23 1.91
N LEU A 47 -14.81 1.52 1.10
CA LEU A 47 -15.20 1.20 -0.28
C LEU A 47 -16.40 0.24 -0.40
N PHE A 48 -16.84 -0.33 0.71
CA PHE A 48 -18.12 -1.05 0.85
C PHE A 48 -18.93 -0.40 1.98
N PRO A 49 -19.65 0.70 1.71
CA PRO A 49 -20.46 1.38 2.70
C PRO A 49 -21.70 0.56 3.10
N SER A 50 -22.35 0.97 4.19
CA SER A 50 -23.63 0.40 4.62
C SER A 50 -24.71 0.58 3.54
N PRO A 51 -25.62 -0.39 3.34
CA PRO A 51 -25.77 -1.66 4.07
C PRO A 51 -24.87 -2.80 3.57
N GLU A 52 -24.20 -2.64 2.43
CA GLU A 52 -23.45 -3.69 1.75
C GLU A 52 -22.02 -3.87 2.27
N ARG A 53 -21.82 -3.77 3.59
CA ARG A 53 -20.49 -3.85 4.20
C ARG A 53 -19.86 -5.22 3.91
N LYS A 54 -18.72 -5.22 3.22
CA LYS A 54 -17.88 -6.41 3.00
C LYS A 54 -16.58 -6.29 3.77
N ASN A 55 -16.13 -7.41 4.31
CA ASN A 55 -14.81 -7.49 4.92
C ASN A 55 -13.76 -7.49 3.79
N SER A 56 -12.97 -6.43 3.68
CA SER A 56 -11.95 -6.27 2.63
C SER A 56 -10.64 -5.82 3.26
N TRP A 57 -9.51 -6.03 2.58
CA TRP A 57 -8.19 -5.76 3.16
C TRP A 57 -7.23 -5.08 2.18
N SER A 58 -7.66 -3.98 1.57
CA SER A 58 -6.94 -3.22 0.53
C SER A 58 -6.59 -4.04 -0.72
N GLY A 59 -6.29 -3.33 -1.81
CA GLY A 59 -5.97 -3.94 -3.10
C GLY A 59 -5.32 -2.93 -4.05
N PRO A 60 -4.64 -3.41 -5.09
CA PRO A 60 -4.01 -2.55 -6.06
C PRO A 60 -5.07 -1.83 -6.88
N VAL A 61 -4.80 -0.56 -7.17
CA VAL A 61 -5.57 0.27 -8.07
C VAL A 61 -4.67 0.75 -9.20
N CYS A 62 -5.22 0.89 -10.39
CA CYS A 62 -4.56 1.53 -11.51
C CYS A 62 -5.59 2.33 -12.33
N GLN A 63 -5.11 3.34 -13.05
CA GLN A 63 -5.91 3.99 -14.08
C GLN A 63 -5.72 3.22 -15.39
N ASP A 64 -6.82 2.87 -16.05
CA ASP A 64 -6.77 2.27 -17.38
C ASP A 64 -6.58 3.35 -18.45
N ASP A 65 -5.59 3.18 -19.32
CA ASP A 65 -5.32 4.14 -20.39
C ASP A 65 -6.42 4.15 -21.46
N ALA A 66 -7.18 3.05 -21.59
CA ALA A 66 -8.18 2.89 -22.64
C ALA A 66 -9.39 3.80 -22.42
N ASP A 67 -9.82 3.97 -21.17
CA ASP A 67 -11.01 4.75 -20.82
C ASP A 67 -10.79 5.79 -19.72
N GLY A 68 -9.59 5.87 -19.13
CA GLY A 68 -9.24 6.80 -18.07
C GLY A 68 -9.83 6.47 -16.70
N ARG A 69 -10.54 5.34 -16.56
CA ARG A 69 -11.18 4.96 -15.29
C ARG A 69 -10.25 4.19 -14.39
N PHE A 70 -10.53 4.23 -13.10
CA PHE A 70 -9.79 3.48 -12.09
C PHE A 70 -10.31 2.07 -11.96
N ARG A 71 -9.40 1.11 -11.92
CA ARG A 71 -9.68 -0.31 -11.73
C ARG A 71 -8.99 -0.82 -10.49
N MET A 72 -9.73 -1.53 -9.65
CA MET A 72 -9.25 -2.06 -8.38
C MET A 72 -9.53 -3.55 -8.25
N TYR A 73 -8.55 -4.30 -7.73
CA TYR A 73 -8.69 -5.74 -7.45
C TYR A 73 -8.69 -5.96 -5.94
N LEU A 74 -9.86 -6.22 -5.37
CA LEU A 74 -10.06 -6.20 -3.94
C LEU A 74 -10.39 -7.60 -3.40
N PRO A 75 -9.52 -8.22 -2.59
CA PRO A 75 -9.84 -9.48 -1.94
C PRO A 75 -10.93 -9.26 -0.88
N ILE A 76 -11.94 -10.11 -0.92
CA ILE A 76 -13.02 -10.16 0.06
C ILE A 76 -12.78 -11.32 1.00
N TYR A 77 -13.12 -11.12 2.27
CA TYR A 77 -12.88 -12.04 3.36
C TYR A 77 -14.17 -12.37 4.11
N ALA A 78 -14.15 -13.48 4.86
CA ALA A 78 -15.17 -13.70 5.87
C ALA A 78 -14.96 -12.71 7.04
N LYS A 79 -16.03 -12.24 7.68
CA LYS A 79 -15.92 -11.37 8.87
C LYS A 79 -15.09 -12.07 9.95
N GLY A 80 -14.13 -11.34 10.54
CA GLY A 80 -13.24 -11.87 11.59
C GLY A 80 -12.17 -12.85 11.11
N ASN A 81 -11.95 -12.98 9.79
CA ASN A 81 -10.90 -13.85 9.25
C ASN A 81 -10.24 -13.22 8.02
N LEU A 82 -9.02 -12.72 8.17
CA LEU A 82 -8.21 -12.18 7.08
C LEU A 82 -7.14 -13.16 6.54
N ALA A 83 -7.15 -14.42 6.98
CA ALA A 83 -6.12 -15.39 6.60
C ALA A 83 -6.38 -15.99 5.21
N LYS A 84 -7.66 -16.08 4.82
CA LYS A 84 -8.09 -16.63 3.54
C LYS A 84 -9.19 -15.76 2.96
N SER A 85 -8.94 -15.19 1.79
CA SER A 85 -9.98 -14.52 1.00
C SER A 85 -11.03 -15.54 0.55
N SER A 86 -12.27 -15.10 0.44
CA SER A 86 -13.39 -15.87 -0.13
C SER A 86 -13.62 -15.58 -1.60
N ALA A 87 -13.28 -14.36 -2.07
CA ALA A 87 -13.47 -13.94 -3.45
C ALA A 87 -12.47 -12.83 -3.82
N LEU A 88 -12.30 -12.59 -5.12
CA LEU A 88 -11.65 -11.38 -5.64
C LEU A 88 -12.67 -10.55 -6.42
N TYR A 89 -12.80 -9.28 -6.03
CA TYR A 89 -13.72 -8.34 -6.68
C TYR A 89 -12.94 -7.41 -7.60
N HIS A 90 -13.50 -7.13 -8.77
CA HIS A 90 -13.01 -6.10 -9.69
C HIS A 90 -13.95 -4.90 -9.63
N GLY A 91 -13.40 -3.75 -9.21
CA GLY A 91 -14.13 -2.49 -9.14
C GLY A 91 -13.72 -1.57 -10.27
N VAL A 92 -14.68 -0.83 -10.83
CA VAL A 92 -14.43 0.27 -11.78
C VAL A 92 -15.03 1.57 -11.27
N ALA A 93 -14.26 2.66 -11.28
CA ALA A 93 -14.70 3.99 -10.82
C ALA A 93 -14.14 5.13 -11.69
N GLU A 94 -14.83 6.27 -11.71
CA GLU A 94 -14.34 7.50 -12.34
C GLU A 94 -13.28 8.22 -11.50
N GLN A 95 -13.25 7.96 -10.18
CA GLN A 95 -12.34 8.57 -9.23
C GLN A 95 -11.71 7.50 -8.34
N VAL A 96 -10.50 7.77 -7.83
CA VAL A 96 -9.78 6.83 -6.95
C VAL A 96 -10.59 6.48 -5.70
N ALA A 97 -11.29 7.46 -5.12
CA ALA A 97 -12.12 7.28 -3.93
C ALA A 97 -13.51 6.68 -4.21
N GLY A 98 -13.79 6.28 -5.45
CA GLY A 98 -15.06 5.70 -5.86
C GLY A 98 -16.16 6.73 -6.15
N PRO A 99 -17.44 6.32 -6.11
CA PRO A 99 -17.89 4.95 -5.84
C PRO A 99 -17.43 3.97 -6.93
N TYR A 100 -17.11 2.73 -6.53
CA TYR A 100 -16.75 1.65 -7.45
C TYR A 100 -17.98 0.82 -7.81
N ASN A 101 -18.13 0.51 -9.09
CA ASN A 101 -19.02 -0.54 -9.56
C ASN A 101 -18.31 -1.89 -9.44
N TRP A 102 -18.75 -2.71 -8.50
CA TRP A 102 -18.07 -3.97 -8.15
C TRP A 102 -18.65 -5.17 -8.89
N THR A 103 -17.76 -5.98 -9.46
CA THR A 103 -18.08 -7.30 -10.03
C THR A 103 -17.31 -8.37 -9.27
N ASP A 104 -18.02 -9.37 -8.74
CA ASP A 104 -17.39 -10.60 -8.24
C ASP A 104 -16.86 -11.39 -9.43
N LEU A 105 -15.55 -11.66 -9.47
CA LEU A 105 -14.94 -12.37 -10.59
C LEU A 105 -15.27 -13.87 -10.60
N GLY A 106 -15.93 -14.39 -9.55
CA GLY A 106 -16.27 -15.81 -9.42
C GLY A 106 -15.04 -16.71 -9.22
N VAL A 107 -13.87 -16.10 -9.05
CA VAL A 107 -12.58 -16.76 -8.82
C VAL A 107 -11.93 -16.15 -7.59
N ASN A 108 -11.18 -16.97 -6.89
CA ASN A 108 -10.38 -16.54 -5.75
C ASN A 108 -8.91 -16.73 -6.08
N HIS A 109 -8.25 -15.66 -6.51
CA HIS A 109 -6.81 -15.66 -6.75
C HIS A 109 -6.00 -15.57 -5.45
N GLY A 110 -6.61 -15.70 -4.27
CA GLY A 110 -5.93 -15.64 -2.98
C GLY A 110 -5.84 -14.23 -2.40
N PRO A 111 -5.25 -14.11 -1.21
CA PRO A 111 -5.16 -12.84 -0.51
C PRO A 111 -4.10 -11.95 -1.15
N ASN A 112 -4.18 -10.67 -0.81
CA ASN A 112 -3.10 -9.72 -0.96
C ASN A 112 -2.56 -9.52 -2.38
N PRO A 113 -3.44 -9.18 -3.35
CA PRO A 113 -3.02 -9.00 -4.74
C PRO A 113 -2.05 -7.83 -4.90
N GLY A 114 -1.10 -7.93 -5.82
CA GLY A 114 -0.33 -6.81 -6.36
C GLY A 114 -0.61 -6.67 -7.85
N LEU A 115 -0.55 -5.46 -8.41
CA LEU A 115 -0.76 -5.24 -9.83
C LEU A 115 0.38 -4.40 -10.38
N VAL A 116 0.88 -4.77 -11.55
CA VAL A 116 1.82 -3.96 -12.30
C VAL A 116 1.41 -3.94 -13.77
N LYS A 117 1.54 -2.76 -14.38
CA LYS A 117 1.47 -2.59 -15.82
C LYS A 117 2.89 -2.54 -16.36
N TYR A 118 3.16 -3.29 -17.43
CA TYR A 118 4.46 -3.31 -18.08
C TYR A 118 4.32 -3.38 -19.59
N PHE A 119 5.41 -3.10 -20.30
CA PHE A 119 5.49 -3.30 -21.74
C PHE A 119 6.23 -4.61 -22.00
N ASP A 120 5.53 -5.60 -22.57
CA ASP A 120 6.10 -6.91 -22.80
C ASP A 120 7.08 -6.84 -24.00
N PRO A 121 8.40 -7.06 -23.79
CA PRO A 121 9.37 -6.95 -24.85
C PRO A 121 9.19 -8.01 -25.95
N GLN A 122 8.50 -9.13 -25.67
CA GLN A 122 8.27 -10.19 -26.65
C GLN A 122 7.16 -9.84 -27.64
N THR A 123 6.09 -9.20 -27.15
CA THR A 123 4.90 -8.88 -27.95
C THR A 123 4.88 -7.42 -28.41
N GLY A 124 5.64 -6.55 -27.76
CA GLY A 124 5.60 -5.11 -27.99
C GLY A 124 4.28 -4.47 -27.56
N GLN A 125 3.57 -5.09 -26.61
CA GLN A 125 2.26 -4.61 -26.12
C GLN A 125 2.31 -4.32 -24.63
N ALA A 126 1.48 -3.37 -24.19
CA ALA A 126 1.24 -3.16 -22.77
C ALA A 126 0.46 -4.36 -22.20
N GLN A 127 0.91 -4.90 -21.08
CA GLN A 127 0.27 -5.99 -20.36
C GLN A 127 0.10 -5.62 -18.88
N HIS A 128 -0.81 -6.32 -18.24
CA HIS A 128 -1.05 -6.22 -16.80
C HIS A 128 -0.74 -7.56 -16.15
N ALA A 129 0.03 -7.53 -15.07
CA ALA A 129 0.34 -8.70 -14.26
C ALA A 129 -0.25 -8.55 -12.87
N LEU A 130 -1.17 -9.44 -12.51
CA LEU A 130 -1.73 -9.58 -11.17
C LEU A 130 -0.93 -10.64 -10.41
N PHE A 131 -0.39 -10.27 -9.26
CA PHE A 131 0.33 -11.15 -8.34
C PHE A 131 -0.59 -11.49 -7.18
N ALA A 132 -1.17 -12.68 -7.16
CA ALA A 132 -2.13 -13.05 -6.12
C ALA A 132 -2.03 -14.54 -5.80
N GLY A 133 -2.12 -14.87 -4.50
CA GLY A 133 -2.18 -16.27 -4.05
C GLY A 133 -0.94 -17.10 -4.39
N GLY A 134 0.22 -16.46 -4.56
CA GLY A 134 1.47 -17.12 -4.95
C GLY A 134 1.65 -17.29 -6.46
N HIS A 135 0.68 -16.84 -7.27
CA HIS A 135 0.68 -16.97 -8.72
C HIS A 135 0.68 -15.61 -9.44
N ILE A 136 1.27 -15.59 -10.63
CA ILE A 136 1.29 -14.43 -11.52
C ILE A 136 0.31 -14.68 -12.65
N TRP A 137 -0.64 -13.77 -12.83
CA TRP A 137 -1.67 -13.86 -13.86
C TRP A 137 -1.51 -12.71 -14.85
N LEU A 138 -1.58 -12.98 -16.14
CA LEU A 138 -1.49 -11.96 -17.18
C LEU A 138 -2.83 -11.66 -17.81
N GLU A 139 -2.98 -10.41 -18.25
CA GLU A 139 -4.07 -9.96 -19.08
C GLU A 139 -3.62 -8.77 -19.95
N ASP A 140 -4.08 -8.72 -21.21
CA ASP A 140 -3.73 -7.64 -22.13
C ASP A 140 -4.59 -6.39 -21.86
N LYS A 141 -5.87 -6.60 -21.53
CA LYS A 141 -6.83 -5.53 -21.24
C LYS A 141 -7.54 -5.77 -19.92
N LEU A 142 -7.60 -4.76 -19.07
CA LEU A 142 -8.30 -4.85 -17.79
C LEU A 142 -9.84 -4.88 -17.93
N GLU A 143 -10.38 -4.80 -19.14
CA GLU A 143 -11.82 -4.91 -19.42
C GLU A 143 -12.36 -6.26 -18.93
N GLY A 144 -13.43 -6.22 -18.12
CA GLY A 144 -13.98 -7.41 -17.46
C GLY A 144 -13.17 -7.91 -16.25
N GLY A 145 -11.88 -7.62 -16.18
CA GLY A 145 -11.01 -7.92 -15.02
C GLY A 145 -10.72 -9.41 -14.81
N HIS A 146 -10.90 -10.25 -15.83
CA HIS A 146 -10.72 -11.70 -15.71
C HIS A 146 -9.30 -12.14 -16.02
N PHE A 147 -8.49 -12.38 -14.99
CA PHE A 147 -7.16 -12.99 -15.14
C PHE A 147 -7.28 -14.52 -15.27
N LYS A 148 -7.22 -15.05 -16.50
CA LYS A 148 -7.59 -16.46 -16.76
C LYS A 148 -6.44 -17.46 -16.60
N ASN A 149 -5.22 -17.07 -16.97
CA ASN A 149 -4.08 -18.00 -17.02
C ASN A 149 -2.95 -17.52 -16.11
N SER A 150 -2.56 -18.37 -15.16
CA SER A 150 -1.32 -18.19 -14.42
C SER A 150 -0.14 -18.51 -15.33
N ILE A 151 0.88 -17.67 -15.32
CA ILE A 151 2.11 -17.81 -16.10
C ILE A 151 3.31 -18.24 -15.25
N GLY A 152 3.14 -18.33 -13.94
CA GLY A 152 4.23 -18.64 -13.02
C GLY A 152 3.91 -18.30 -11.57
N ASP A 153 4.93 -18.46 -10.73
CA ASP A 153 4.88 -18.19 -9.30
C ASP A 153 5.90 -17.12 -8.92
N TYR A 154 5.68 -16.48 -7.77
CA TYR A 154 6.61 -15.51 -7.17
C TYR A 154 7.03 -15.98 -5.76
N PRO A 155 8.22 -15.58 -5.25
CA PRO A 155 8.87 -16.35 -4.19
C PRO A 155 8.26 -16.21 -2.79
N HIS A 156 7.54 -15.12 -2.48
CA HIS A 156 6.90 -14.95 -1.16
C HIS A 156 5.56 -14.21 -1.23
N ILE A 157 4.80 -14.22 -0.14
CA ILE A 157 3.48 -13.59 -0.03
C ILE A 157 3.53 -12.05 0.12
N ASN A 158 2.38 -11.41 -0.10
CA ASN A 158 2.15 -9.96 -0.02
C ASN A 158 3.16 -9.18 -0.87
N PHE A 159 3.23 -9.59 -2.14
CA PHE A 159 4.20 -9.04 -3.06
C PHE A 159 3.73 -7.68 -3.58
N SER A 160 4.62 -6.70 -3.50
CA SER A 160 4.47 -5.40 -4.11
C SER A 160 5.30 -5.33 -5.38
N PRO A 161 4.70 -5.58 -6.57
CA PRO A 161 5.40 -5.59 -7.83
C PRO A 161 5.61 -4.17 -8.37
N LEU A 162 6.73 -3.97 -9.05
CA LEU A 162 7.05 -2.77 -9.82
C LEU A 162 7.69 -3.21 -11.14
N PHE A 163 7.40 -2.53 -12.25
CA PHE A 163 8.16 -2.68 -13.49
C PHE A 163 8.85 -1.36 -13.78
N HIS A 164 10.16 -1.40 -13.94
CA HIS A 164 10.98 -0.20 -14.13
C HIS A 164 12.22 -0.53 -14.95
N ASN A 165 12.55 0.31 -15.94
CA ASN A 165 13.73 0.19 -16.80
C ASN A 165 13.98 -1.23 -17.35
N GLY A 166 12.90 -1.89 -17.81
CA GLY A 166 12.98 -3.21 -18.44
C GLY A 166 12.99 -4.40 -17.47
N SER A 167 12.93 -4.16 -16.16
CA SER A 167 12.96 -5.22 -15.16
C SER A 167 11.77 -5.15 -14.21
N PHE A 168 11.39 -6.29 -13.69
CA PHE A 168 10.48 -6.42 -12.57
C PHE A 168 11.27 -6.29 -11.26
N TYR A 169 10.71 -5.56 -10.33
CA TYR A 169 11.14 -5.45 -8.96
C TYR A 169 10.00 -5.88 -8.06
N GLY A 170 10.33 -6.28 -6.84
CA GLY A 170 9.31 -6.24 -5.80
C GLY A 170 9.81 -6.54 -4.41
N VAL A 171 8.92 -6.27 -3.47
CA VAL A 171 9.16 -6.38 -2.03
C VAL A 171 8.05 -7.22 -1.44
N PHE A 172 8.41 -8.08 -0.49
CA PHE A 172 7.48 -9.03 0.13
C PHE A 172 7.03 -8.57 1.51
N GLN A 173 6.13 -9.35 2.12
CA GLN A 173 5.53 -9.04 3.42
C GLN A 173 6.51 -8.45 4.43
N ALA A 174 7.66 -9.06 4.70
CA ALA A 174 8.56 -8.59 5.77
C ALA A 174 9.32 -7.28 5.47
N THR A 175 9.24 -6.75 4.24
CA THR A 175 9.94 -5.51 3.82
C THR A 175 11.45 -5.54 4.11
N THR A 176 12.12 -6.69 3.91
CA THR A 176 13.55 -6.87 4.23
C THR A 176 14.47 -6.82 3.02
N PHE A 177 13.97 -7.17 1.85
CA PHE A 177 14.75 -7.28 0.62
C PHE A 177 13.93 -6.82 -0.57
N VAL A 178 14.62 -6.22 -1.55
CA VAL A 178 14.08 -5.98 -2.88
C VAL A 178 14.62 -7.07 -3.79
N TYR A 179 13.73 -7.69 -4.55
CA TYR A 179 14.07 -8.69 -5.54
C TYR A 179 13.87 -8.12 -6.93
N ARG A 180 14.63 -8.65 -7.90
CA ARG A 180 14.59 -8.24 -9.30
C ARG A 180 14.48 -9.47 -10.20
N ASN A 181 13.81 -9.32 -11.33
CA ASN A 181 13.71 -10.32 -12.39
C ASN A 181 13.58 -9.61 -13.75
N GLU A 182 14.31 -10.06 -14.76
CA GLU A 182 14.23 -9.52 -16.12
C GLU A 182 13.02 -10.04 -16.90
N ASP A 183 12.54 -11.23 -16.53
CA ASP A 183 11.42 -11.89 -17.20
C ASP A 183 10.49 -12.47 -16.14
N ILE A 184 9.31 -11.86 -16.01
CA ILE A 184 8.25 -12.30 -15.09
C ILE A 184 7.83 -13.76 -15.29
N ARG A 185 8.08 -14.34 -16.47
CA ARG A 185 7.79 -15.74 -16.80
C ARG A 185 8.89 -16.70 -16.31
N ASN A 186 10.09 -16.20 -16.07
CA ASN A 186 11.20 -16.99 -15.53
C ASN A 186 11.14 -17.03 -14.00
N ARG A 187 10.47 -18.04 -13.44
CA ARG A 187 10.33 -18.21 -11.98
C ARG A 187 11.67 -18.20 -11.23
N SER A 188 12.70 -18.84 -11.78
CA SER A 188 14.04 -18.89 -11.18
C SER A 188 14.85 -17.60 -11.34
N GLY A 189 14.34 -16.62 -12.10
CA GLY A 189 15.01 -15.36 -12.37
C GLY A 189 14.93 -14.33 -11.26
N TRP A 190 14.17 -14.59 -10.18
CA TRP A 190 14.09 -13.69 -9.03
C TRP A 190 15.38 -13.76 -8.20
N GLU A 191 16.16 -12.69 -8.25
CA GLU A 191 17.38 -12.51 -7.46
C GLU A 191 17.24 -11.36 -6.46
N GLN A 192 17.99 -11.41 -5.36
CA GLN A 192 18.03 -10.30 -4.41
C GLN A 192 18.80 -9.11 -5.03
N HIS A 193 18.11 -8.00 -5.22
CA HIS A 193 18.66 -6.75 -5.79
C HIS A 193 19.23 -5.83 -4.72
N GLY A 194 18.53 -5.71 -3.59
CA GLY A 194 18.86 -4.80 -2.50
C GLY A 194 18.44 -5.34 -1.14
N SER A 195 19.12 -4.89 -0.08
CA SER A 195 18.73 -5.19 1.29
C SER A 195 18.21 -3.94 1.98
N ILE A 196 17.05 -4.09 2.62
CA ILE A 196 16.42 -3.06 3.42
C ILE A 196 16.93 -3.23 4.85
N VAL A 197 18.16 -2.80 5.09
CA VAL A 197 18.75 -2.76 6.43
C VAL A 197 18.37 -1.44 7.09
N ALA A 198 17.14 -1.33 7.58
CA ALA A 198 16.73 -0.13 8.31
C ALA A 198 17.24 -0.25 9.77
N PRO A 199 18.23 0.54 10.21
CA PRO A 199 18.76 0.43 11.57
C PRO A 199 17.64 0.64 12.59
N HIS A 200 17.56 -0.19 13.65
CA HIS A 200 16.52 -0.06 14.69
C HIS A 200 16.77 1.16 15.60
N GLN A 201 16.54 2.37 15.07
CA GLN A 201 16.76 3.64 15.74
C GLN A 201 15.45 4.43 15.90
N GLY A 202 15.44 5.35 16.88
CA GLY A 202 14.30 6.24 17.16
C GLY A 202 13.00 5.49 17.44
N GLN A 203 11.89 6.03 16.91
CA GLN A 203 10.54 5.46 17.06
C GLN A 203 10.37 4.05 16.47
N PHE A 204 11.31 3.61 15.63
CA PHE A 204 11.28 2.30 14.96
C PHE A 204 12.05 1.20 15.70
N LYS A 205 12.58 1.47 16.89
CA LYS A 205 13.28 0.46 17.70
C LYS A 205 12.32 -0.69 18.07
N ARG A 206 12.68 -1.93 17.70
CA ARG A 206 11.86 -3.16 17.87
C ARG A 206 10.52 -3.18 17.11
N LYS A 207 10.35 -2.31 16.12
CA LYS A 207 9.15 -2.28 15.26
C LYS A 207 9.32 -3.26 14.10
N SER A 208 8.21 -3.87 13.71
CA SER A 208 8.12 -4.71 12.50
C SER A 208 7.63 -3.84 11.35
N LEU A 209 8.15 -4.10 10.16
CA LEU A 209 7.61 -3.57 8.91
C LEU A 209 6.86 -4.70 8.22
N GLU A 210 5.66 -4.41 7.71
CA GLU A 210 4.97 -5.33 6.84
C GLU A 210 4.23 -4.64 5.68
N ASP A 211 3.78 -5.44 4.73
CA ASP A 211 2.88 -5.04 3.65
C ASP A 211 3.34 -3.79 2.88
N PRO A 212 4.46 -3.89 2.16
CA PRO A 212 5.04 -2.75 1.45
C PRO A 212 4.22 -2.38 0.21
N HIS A 213 4.36 -1.12 -0.20
CA HIS A 213 4.09 -0.64 -1.55
C HIS A 213 5.34 -0.01 -2.14
N LEU A 214 5.91 -0.64 -3.17
CA LEU A 214 7.08 -0.17 -3.90
C LEU A 214 6.65 0.64 -5.12
N TRP A 215 7.26 1.80 -5.33
CA TRP A 215 7.11 2.56 -6.58
C TRP A 215 8.39 3.34 -6.93
N VAL A 216 8.37 3.95 -8.11
CA VAL A 216 9.39 4.91 -8.57
C VAL A 216 8.72 6.23 -8.90
N ASP A 217 9.28 7.34 -8.43
CA ASP A 217 8.76 8.69 -8.60
C ASP A 217 9.15 9.35 -9.93
N GLU A 218 8.87 10.65 -10.06
CA GLU A 218 9.16 11.44 -11.26
C GLU A 218 10.66 11.66 -11.51
N TYR A 219 11.49 11.49 -10.47
CA TYR A 219 12.94 11.67 -10.48
C TYR A 219 13.71 10.34 -10.60
N ASN A 220 12.98 9.24 -10.80
CA ASN A 220 13.50 7.86 -10.81
C ASN A 220 14.09 7.40 -9.46
N PHE A 221 13.63 7.96 -8.35
CA PHE A 221 13.93 7.45 -7.02
C PHE A 221 12.94 6.36 -6.65
N PHE A 222 13.44 5.32 -5.99
CA PHE A 222 12.65 4.23 -5.45
C PHE A 222 12.13 4.60 -4.07
N HIS A 223 10.86 4.26 -3.82
CA HIS A 223 10.25 4.48 -2.53
C HIS A 223 9.42 3.27 -2.11
N ILE A 224 9.35 3.06 -0.79
CA ILE A 224 8.44 2.11 -0.17
C ILE A 224 7.68 2.83 0.94
N ILE A 225 6.37 2.64 0.99
CA ILE A 225 5.59 2.86 2.20
C ILE A 225 5.15 1.49 2.68
N ALA A 226 5.35 1.22 3.96
CA ALA A 226 5.00 -0.05 4.57
C ALA A 226 4.18 0.21 5.83
N HIS A 227 3.35 -0.76 6.20
CA HIS A 227 2.80 -0.81 7.55
C HIS A 227 3.95 -1.00 8.54
N ALA A 228 3.93 -0.24 9.63
CA ALA A 228 4.92 -0.37 10.69
C ALA A 228 4.21 -0.46 12.03
N PHE A 229 4.60 -1.39 12.91
CA PHE A 229 3.83 -1.65 14.14
C PHE A 229 4.65 -2.25 15.27
N HIS A 230 4.05 -2.27 16.47
CA HIS A 230 4.57 -3.00 17.63
C HIS A 230 3.50 -3.89 18.26
N LYS A 231 3.81 -5.18 18.44
CA LYS A 231 2.88 -6.17 19.04
C LYS A 231 2.56 -5.93 20.53
N ARG A 232 3.17 -4.94 21.19
CA ARG A 232 2.86 -4.57 22.59
C ARG A 232 2.03 -3.30 22.73
N GLU A 233 1.73 -2.59 21.64
CA GLU A 233 0.84 -1.43 21.65
C GLU A 233 -0.60 -1.92 21.66
N ARG A 234 -1.35 -1.62 22.74
CA ARG A 234 -2.67 -2.23 23.03
C ARG A 234 -3.77 -1.21 23.31
N HIS A 235 -3.39 -0.01 23.70
CA HIS A 235 -4.27 1.09 24.09
C HIS A 235 -3.75 2.38 23.45
N ASN A 236 -4.61 3.39 23.35
CA ASN A 236 -4.29 4.67 22.72
C ASN A 236 -3.67 4.45 21.34
N CYS A 237 -4.37 3.66 20.52
CA CYS A 237 -3.85 3.20 19.24
C CYS A 237 -3.51 4.36 18.30
N SER A 238 -4.08 5.55 18.46
CA SER A 238 -3.68 6.76 17.75
C SER A 238 -2.21 7.15 17.94
N ASN A 239 -1.60 6.77 19.07
CA ASN A 239 -0.18 7.00 19.37
C ASN A 239 0.71 5.83 18.95
N SER A 240 0.14 4.75 18.41
CA SER A 240 0.92 3.63 17.92
C SER A 240 1.59 3.99 16.59
N LEU A 241 2.63 3.24 16.25
CA LEU A 241 3.21 3.37 14.93
C LEU A 241 2.31 2.63 13.94
N VAL A 242 2.09 3.22 12.77
CA VAL A 242 1.25 2.62 11.71
C VAL A 242 1.91 2.59 10.34
N SER A 243 2.93 3.41 10.10
CA SER A 243 3.55 3.53 8.79
C SER A 243 5.05 3.79 8.86
N ALA A 244 5.76 3.41 7.82
CA ALA A 244 7.16 3.77 7.59
C ALA A 244 7.37 4.14 6.13
N HIS A 245 8.25 5.11 5.90
CA HIS A 245 8.72 5.49 4.57
C HIS A 245 10.18 5.06 4.40
N LEU A 246 10.47 4.37 3.30
CA LEU A 246 11.81 3.99 2.88
C LEU A 246 12.08 4.53 1.48
N PHE A 247 13.32 4.87 1.20
CA PHE A 247 13.71 5.47 -0.08
C PHE A 247 15.12 5.05 -0.49
N SER A 248 15.34 5.04 -1.80
CA SER A 248 16.60 4.61 -2.42
C SER A 248 16.79 5.27 -3.78
N VAL A 249 18.03 5.64 -4.10
CA VAL A 249 18.38 6.20 -5.42
C VAL A 249 18.50 5.10 -6.49
N ASP A 250 18.85 3.87 -6.09
CA ASP A 250 19.22 2.78 -6.99
C ASP A 250 18.42 1.48 -6.76
N GLY A 251 17.52 1.48 -5.78
CA GLY A 251 16.79 0.29 -5.31
C GLY A 251 17.67 -0.72 -4.57
N ARG A 252 18.94 -0.43 -4.32
CA ARG A 252 19.90 -1.32 -3.64
C ARG A 252 20.22 -0.85 -2.23
N GLN A 253 20.56 0.44 -2.09
CA GLN A 253 20.86 1.07 -0.80
C GLN A 253 19.63 1.80 -0.30
N TRP A 254 19.05 1.30 0.78
CA TRP A 254 17.80 1.80 1.33
C TRP A 254 18.03 2.59 2.61
N HIS A 255 17.33 3.72 2.67
CA HIS A 255 17.24 4.58 3.84
C HIS A 255 15.81 4.51 4.36
N ARG A 256 15.64 4.71 5.67
CA ARG A 256 14.31 4.84 6.28
C ARG A 256 14.20 6.22 6.89
N SER A 257 13.06 6.87 6.65
CA SER A 257 12.75 8.12 7.32
C SER A 257 12.72 7.95 8.84
N SER A 258 13.05 9.04 9.56
CA SER A 258 12.83 9.16 11.00
C SER A 258 11.37 9.36 11.37
N GLU A 259 10.50 9.70 10.42
CA GLU A 259 9.09 10.07 10.62
C GLU A 259 8.14 9.07 9.93
N ALA A 260 6.90 8.99 10.42
CA ALA A 260 5.86 8.16 9.80
C ALA A 260 5.17 8.98 8.69
N PRO A 261 5.02 8.44 7.47
CA PRO A 261 4.45 9.20 6.35
C PRO A 261 2.97 9.55 6.55
N TYR A 262 2.23 8.79 7.35
CA TYR A 262 0.84 9.10 7.72
C TYR A 262 0.52 8.55 9.12
N GLY A 263 -0.49 9.15 9.77
CA GLY A 263 -0.99 8.76 11.09
C GLY A 263 -2.32 8.00 11.04
N HIS A 264 -2.94 7.81 12.21
CA HIS A 264 -4.17 7.04 12.39
C HIS A 264 -5.47 7.78 12.03
N GLU A 265 -5.42 9.11 11.96
CA GLU A 265 -6.59 9.95 11.72
C GLU A 265 -6.72 10.32 10.24
N ILE A 266 -7.91 10.09 9.68
CA ILE A 266 -8.28 10.55 8.34
C ILE A 266 -9.36 11.61 8.49
N GLN A 267 -9.14 12.76 7.85
CA GLN A 267 -10.10 13.86 7.74
C GLN A 267 -10.99 13.67 6.51
N TYR A 268 -12.26 14.06 6.61
CA TYR A 268 -13.24 13.98 5.53
C TYR A 268 -13.82 15.35 5.18
N ASP A 269 -14.20 15.52 3.92
CA ASP A 269 -14.73 16.79 3.39
C ASP A 269 -16.14 17.14 3.90
N ASP A 270 -16.83 16.19 4.55
CA ASP A 270 -18.04 16.41 5.34
C ASP A 270 -17.77 17.05 6.72
N GLY A 271 -16.51 17.36 7.02
CA GLY A 271 -16.06 17.96 8.28
C GLY A 271 -15.86 16.98 9.42
N THR A 272 -16.07 15.67 9.18
CA THR A 272 -15.80 14.63 10.19
C THR A 272 -14.38 14.10 10.07
N SER A 273 -13.91 13.44 11.13
CA SER A 273 -12.68 12.66 11.11
C SER A 273 -12.91 11.26 11.67
N GLN A 274 -12.03 10.33 11.31
CA GLN A 274 -12.03 8.99 11.88
C GLN A 274 -10.61 8.57 12.24
N ILE A 275 -10.44 8.16 13.50
CA ILE A 275 -9.24 7.48 13.97
C ILE A 275 -9.43 5.98 13.76
N TYR A 276 -8.48 5.35 13.07
CA TYR A 276 -8.44 3.91 12.85
C TYR A 276 -7.40 3.28 13.77
N SER A 277 -7.71 2.14 14.40
CA SER A 277 -6.72 1.43 15.25
C SER A 277 -5.52 0.86 14.48
N THR A 278 -5.68 0.58 13.18
CA THR A 278 -4.61 0.17 12.27
C THR A 278 -4.91 0.66 10.86
N LEU A 279 -3.85 1.00 10.11
CA LEU A 279 -3.87 1.34 8.69
C LEU A 279 -2.72 0.60 8.01
N GLU A 280 -3.03 -0.32 7.12
CA GLU A 280 -2.07 -1.29 6.60
C GLU A 280 -2.19 -1.41 5.08
N ARG A 281 -1.32 -2.22 4.47
CA ARG A 281 -1.37 -2.55 3.04
C ARG A 281 -1.57 -1.30 2.16
N PRO A 282 -0.69 -0.29 2.30
CA PRO A 282 -0.71 0.89 1.45
C PRO A 282 -0.70 0.48 -0.03
N TYR A 283 -1.42 1.23 -0.85
CA TYR A 283 -1.18 1.33 -2.29
C TYR A 283 -1.17 2.80 -2.66
N VAL A 284 -0.02 3.29 -3.09
CA VAL A 284 0.14 4.68 -3.52
C VAL A 284 -0.34 4.81 -4.96
N VAL A 285 -1.26 5.74 -5.18
CA VAL A 285 -1.77 6.07 -6.52
C VAL A 285 -0.99 7.26 -7.04
N LEU A 286 -0.40 7.11 -8.22
CA LEU A 286 0.43 8.13 -8.84
C LEU A 286 -0.31 8.87 -9.95
N ASP A 287 -0.05 10.16 -10.12
CA ASP A 287 -0.46 10.89 -11.31
C ASP A 287 0.41 10.52 -12.54
N LYS A 288 0.11 11.12 -13.70
CA LYS A 288 0.89 10.92 -14.94
C LYS A 288 2.35 11.35 -14.83
N ARG A 289 2.69 12.20 -13.86
CA ARG A 289 4.06 12.61 -13.58
C ARG A 289 4.75 11.66 -12.61
N LYS A 290 4.06 10.65 -12.06
CA LYS A 290 4.54 9.76 -10.99
C LYS A 290 4.60 10.40 -9.59
N ARG A 291 3.76 11.41 -9.34
CA ARG A 291 3.62 12.01 -8.00
C ARG A 291 2.46 11.34 -7.24
N PRO A 292 2.61 11.04 -5.94
CA PRO A 292 1.50 10.51 -5.13
C PRO A 292 0.30 11.46 -5.11
N THR A 293 -0.89 10.92 -5.32
CA THR A 293 -2.17 11.66 -5.25
C THR A 293 -3.09 11.10 -4.18
N HIS A 294 -3.02 9.80 -3.95
CA HIS A 294 -3.85 9.10 -2.97
C HIS A 294 -3.05 7.93 -2.37
N ILE A 295 -3.50 7.46 -1.20
CA ILE A 295 -3.10 6.17 -0.64
C ILE A 295 -4.35 5.36 -0.31
N ILE A 296 -4.40 4.14 -0.80
CA ILE A 296 -5.42 3.16 -0.40
C ILE A 296 -4.87 2.33 0.75
N LEU A 297 -5.64 2.17 1.81
CA LEU A 297 -5.23 1.50 3.04
C LEU A 297 -6.27 0.47 3.48
N ALA A 298 -5.81 -0.62 4.06
CA ALA A 298 -6.63 -1.53 4.84
C ALA A 298 -6.81 -0.97 6.26
N ALA A 299 -8.00 -1.00 6.81
CA ALA A 299 -8.30 -0.41 8.10
C ALA A 299 -9.24 -1.27 8.96
N SER A 300 -9.09 -1.21 10.28
CA SER A 300 -10.14 -1.72 11.18
C SER A 300 -11.27 -0.70 11.27
N LEU A 301 -12.43 -1.02 10.69
CA LEU A 301 -13.55 -0.07 10.60
C LEU A 301 -14.37 0.05 11.90
N GLU A 302 -14.24 -0.91 12.81
CA GLU A 302 -15.00 -0.96 14.07
C GLU A 302 -14.21 -0.48 15.30
N HIS A 303 -12.89 -0.29 15.19
CA HIS A 303 -12.03 0.06 16.32
C HIS A 303 -11.20 1.31 16.02
N GLY A 304 -11.34 2.32 16.89
CA GLY A 304 -10.57 3.56 16.85
C GLY A 304 -9.46 3.59 17.89
N ASP A 305 -9.26 4.74 18.53
CA ASP A 305 -8.17 4.97 19.47
C ASP A 305 -8.18 4.01 20.68
N GLN A 306 -9.37 3.61 21.14
CA GLN A 306 -9.53 2.68 22.25
C GLN A 306 -8.93 1.28 21.98
N GLY A 307 -8.70 0.94 20.71
CA GLY A 307 -8.24 -0.38 20.29
C GLY A 307 -9.27 -1.49 20.52
N CYS A 308 -8.79 -2.72 20.62
CA CYS A 308 -9.61 -3.94 20.73
C CYS A 308 -9.18 -4.84 21.89
N ALA A 309 -8.28 -4.35 22.76
CA ALA A 309 -7.66 -5.14 23.81
C ALA A 309 -8.68 -5.76 24.79
N HIS A 310 -9.87 -5.16 24.93
CA HIS A 310 -10.93 -5.58 25.84
C HIS A 310 -12.10 -6.32 25.18
N THR A 311 -11.98 -6.67 23.90
CA THR A 311 -13.02 -7.46 23.22
C THR A 311 -12.98 -8.93 23.68
N GLU A 312 -14.15 -9.58 23.79
CA GLU A 312 -14.25 -10.97 24.26
C GLU A 312 -13.42 -11.95 23.41
N SER A 313 -13.34 -11.72 22.10
CA SER A 313 -12.56 -12.53 21.17
C SER A 313 -11.05 -12.49 21.47
N CYS A 314 -10.54 -11.38 22.02
CA CYS A 314 -9.14 -11.22 22.41
C CYS A 314 -8.80 -11.90 23.73
N ALA A 315 -9.77 -12.04 24.64
CA ALA A 315 -9.55 -12.58 25.97
C ALA A 315 -9.20 -14.08 25.97
N LYS A 316 -9.57 -14.82 24.92
CA LYS A 316 -9.44 -16.29 24.84
C LYS A 316 -8.02 -16.83 24.62
N ASN A 317 -7.08 -16.02 24.10
CA ASN A 317 -5.73 -16.45 23.68
C ASN A 317 -4.59 -15.70 24.41
N ASP A 318 -4.55 -15.71 25.75
CA ASP A 318 -3.48 -15.09 26.57
C ASP A 318 -3.46 -13.55 26.70
N ARG A 319 -4.65 -12.98 26.86
CA ARG A 319 -4.99 -11.77 27.66
C ARG A 319 -5.10 -10.40 27.00
N PHE A 320 -4.54 -10.04 25.84
CA PHE A 320 -4.86 -8.74 25.19
C PHE A 320 -4.48 -8.72 23.70
N CYS A 321 -5.31 -8.13 22.84
CA CYS A 321 -4.93 -7.83 21.44
C CYS A 321 -4.15 -6.52 21.33
N SER A 322 -3.11 -6.51 20.51
CA SER A 322 -2.45 -5.29 20.08
C SER A 322 -3.30 -4.51 19.07
N CYS A 323 -3.04 -3.20 18.93
CA CYS A 323 -3.72 -2.32 17.96
C CYS A 323 -3.71 -2.89 16.54
N VAL A 324 -2.56 -3.39 16.07
CA VAL A 324 -2.41 -4.06 14.76
C VAL A 324 -3.34 -5.27 14.59
N ASN A 325 -3.79 -5.91 15.67
CA ASN A 325 -4.62 -7.11 15.60
C ASN A 325 -6.13 -6.81 15.61
N CYS A 326 -6.56 -5.56 15.77
CA CYS A 326 -7.97 -5.21 15.81
C CYS A 326 -8.72 -5.51 14.50
N LYS A 327 -7.97 -5.63 13.40
CA LYS A 327 -8.42 -6.15 12.11
C LYS A 327 -9.00 -7.57 12.16
N TRP A 328 -8.56 -8.41 13.09
CA TRP A 328 -8.97 -9.81 13.17
C TRP A 328 -10.26 -10.05 13.96
N ILE A 329 -10.71 -9.07 14.75
CA ILE A 329 -11.88 -9.24 15.62
C ILE A 329 -13.15 -8.62 15.02
N GLY A 330 -12.99 -7.53 14.27
CA GLY A 330 -14.11 -6.75 13.77
C GLY A 330 -14.31 -6.82 12.26
N LEU A 331 -15.04 -5.84 11.75
CA LEU A 331 -15.07 -5.50 10.34
C LEU A 331 -13.78 -4.77 9.97
N ALA A 332 -13.07 -5.38 9.05
CA ALA A 332 -11.94 -4.84 8.33
C ALA A 332 -12.44 -4.27 6.99
N GLY A 333 -11.81 -3.22 6.50
CA GLY A 333 -12.23 -2.58 5.27
C GLY A 333 -11.11 -1.85 4.57
N THR A 334 -11.49 -1.19 3.48
CA THR A 334 -10.55 -0.46 2.63
C THR A 334 -10.96 1.00 2.59
N VAL A 335 -10.01 1.88 2.89
CA VAL A 335 -10.19 3.33 2.96
C VAL A 335 -9.26 4.01 1.97
N VAL A 336 -9.59 5.24 1.60
CA VAL A 336 -8.79 6.05 0.68
C VAL A 336 -8.42 7.36 1.36
N LEU A 337 -7.13 7.70 1.31
CA LEU A 337 -6.58 8.95 1.80
C LEU A 337 -6.19 9.82 0.60
N SER A 338 -6.73 11.02 0.52
CA SER A 338 -6.39 12.02 -0.50
C SER A 338 -5.17 12.83 -0.06
N LEU A 339 -4.27 13.13 -0.99
CA LEU A 339 -3.02 13.85 -0.72
C LEU A 339 -3.05 15.25 -1.34
N ASP A 340 -2.45 16.22 -0.65
CA ASP A 340 -2.34 17.60 -1.14
C ASP A 340 -1.28 17.73 -2.23
N THR A 341 -1.73 17.81 -3.48
CA THR A 341 -0.88 17.96 -4.65
C THR A 341 -0.76 19.40 -5.16
N SER A 342 -1.35 20.36 -4.43
CA SER A 342 -1.46 21.77 -4.84
C SER A 342 -0.27 22.64 -4.47
#